data_AF-A0A952DT84-F1
#
_entry.id   AF-A0A952DT84-F1
#
_cell.length_a   1.000
_cell.length_b   1.000
_cell.length_c   1.000
_cell.angle_alpha   90.00
_cell.angle_beta   90.00
_cell.angle_gamma   90.00
#
_symmetry.space_group_name_H-M   'P 1'
#
loop_
_entity.id
_entity.type
_entity.pdbx_description
1 polymer ?
#
loop_
_entity_poly.entity_id
_entity_poly.type
_entity_poly.pdbx_seq_one_letter_code
_entity_poly.pdbx_strand_id
1 'polypeptide(L)'
;MTPERSEKLLNVLSKRQNNLTVVMENVQDPHNISAVMRTCDAVGIQDIYILNTTIPRHKKFGAKSSSSAAKWLTIHHFDNAENCFTELRKNFDLILTTHLSFD
;
A
#
# COMPACT_ATOMS: atom_id res chain seq x y z
N MET A 1 -21.76 -16.67 -4.97
CA MET A 1 -21.44 -15.30 -5.47
C MET A 1 -22.64 -14.84 -6.28
N THR A 2 -23.25 -13.68 -6.00
CA THR A 2 -24.35 -13.19 -6.85
C THR A 2 -23.80 -12.55 -8.13
N PRO A 3 -24.57 -12.53 -9.23
CA PRO A 3 -24.14 -11.89 -10.47
C PRO A 3 -23.71 -10.42 -10.27
N GLU A 4 -24.49 -9.65 -9.49
CA GLU A 4 -24.23 -8.23 -9.21
C GLU A 4 -22.93 -8.04 -8.41
N ARG A 5 -22.64 -8.97 -7.50
CA ARG A 5 -21.37 -8.94 -6.75
C ARG A 5 -20.19 -9.27 -7.66
N SER A 6 -20.35 -10.23 -8.56
CA SER A 6 -19.32 -10.59 -9.54
C SER A 6 -18.99 -9.42 -10.45
N GLU A 7 -20.02 -8.75 -10.99
CA GLU A 7 -19.85 -7.59 -11.87
C GLU A 7 -19.15 -6.42 -11.15
N LYS A 8 -19.54 -6.14 -9.90
CA LYS A 8 -18.86 -5.12 -9.08
C LYS A 8 -17.38 -5.43 -8.89
N LEU A 9 -17.02 -6.69 -8.61
CA LEU A 9 -15.63 -7.10 -8.45
C LEU A 9 -14.85 -6.93 -9.76
N LEU A 10 -15.41 -7.35 -10.89
CA LEU A 10 -14.77 -7.19 -12.21
C LEU A 10 -14.57 -5.71 -12.57
N ASN A 11 -15.53 -4.85 -12.26
CA ASN A 11 -15.42 -3.40 -12.49
C ASN A 11 -14.37 -2.72 -11.59
N VAL A 12 -14.14 -3.22 -10.37
CA VAL A 12 -13.04 -2.73 -9.52
C VAL A 12 -11.70 -3.23 -10.05
N LEU A 13 -11.62 -4.51 -10.43
CA LEU A 13 -10.39 -5.11 -10.98
C LEU A 13 -9.93 -4.43 -12.27
N SER A 14 -10.84 -4.04 -13.15
CA SER A 14 -10.51 -3.33 -14.39
C SER A 14 -9.96 -1.91 -14.18
N LYS A 15 -10.08 -1.36 -12.97
CA LYS A 15 -9.60 -0.03 -12.58
C LYS A 15 -8.32 -0.09 -11.75
N ARG A 16 -7.73 -1.27 -11.54
CA ARG A 16 -6.46 -1.38 -10.83
C ARG A 16 -5.32 -0.78 -11.65
N GLN A 17 -4.39 -0.13 -10.96
CA GLN A 17 -3.24 0.56 -11.53
C GLN A 17 -1.97 -0.20 -11.13
N ASN A 18 -1.46 -1.03 -12.04
CA ASN A 18 -0.29 -1.88 -11.75
C ASN A 18 1.04 -1.11 -11.84
N ASN A 19 1.01 0.13 -12.34
CA ASN A 19 2.18 1.00 -12.49
C ASN A 19 2.28 2.09 -11.41
N LEU A 20 1.42 2.05 -10.39
CA LEU A 20 1.41 3.00 -9.28
C LEU A 20 1.37 2.25 -7.95
N THR A 21 2.24 2.66 -7.03
CA THR A 21 2.30 2.11 -5.67
C THR A 21 2.66 3.18 -4.65
N VAL A 22 2.54 2.86 -3.37
CA VAL A 22 2.95 3.70 -2.25
C VAL A 22 3.89 2.91 -1.33
N VAL A 23 4.97 3.57 -0.94
CA VAL A 23 5.89 3.10 0.11
C VAL A 23 5.64 3.91 1.38
N MET A 24 5.34 3.22 2.47
CA MET A 24 5.21 3.81 3.80
C MET A 24 6.46 3.46 4.62
N GLU A 25 7.38 4.42 4.73
CA GLU A 25 8.61 4.26 5.50
C GLU A 25 8.41 4.72 6.96
N ASN A 26 8.68 3.80 7.90
CA ASN A 26 8.71 4.04 9.34
C ASN A 26 7.47 4.78 9.90
N VAL A 27 6.29 4.55 9.33
CA VAL A 27 5.03 5.10 9.84
C VAL A 27 4.73 4.49 11.21
N GLN A 28 4.81 5.33 12.25
CA GLN A 28 4.73 4.90 13.64
C GLN A 28 3.34 4.44 14.05
N ASP A 29 2.30 5.13 13.60
CA ASP A 29 0.92 4.79 13.97
C ASP A 29 0.29 3.83 12.94
N PRO A 30 -0.05 2.58 13.31
CA PRO A 30 -0.73 1.64 12.42
C PRO A 30 -2.12 2.13 11.97
N HIS A 31 -2.73 3.10 12.66
CA HIS A 31 -3.93 3.80 12.21
C HIS A 31 -3.69 4.54 10.88
N ASN A 32 -2.55 5.25 10.77
CA ASN A 32 -2.20 6.00 9.55
C ASN A 32 -1.92 5.06 8.38
N ILE A 33 -1.26 3.92 8.63
CA ILE A 33 -1.08 2.87 7.63
C ILE A 33 -2.44 2.37 7.13
N SER A 34 -3.38 2.14 8.04
CA SER A 34 -4.74 1.69 7.70
C SER A 34 -5.50 2.75 6.87
N ALA A 35 -5.31 4.03 7.15
CA ALA A 35 -5.89 5.12 6.38
C ALA A 35 -5.29 5.21 4.97
N VAL A 36 -3.97 5.06 4.82
CA VAL A 36 -3.30 5.01 3.52
C VAL A 36 -3.75 3.80 2.71
N MET A 37 -3.91 2.62 3.34
CA MET A 37 -4.50 1.45 2.69
C MET A 37 -5.89 1.76 2.11
N ARG A 38 -6.76 2.42 2.88
CA ARG A 38 -8.09 2.81 2.40
C ARG A 38 -8.00 3.73 1.17
N THR A 39 -7.07 4.69 1.19
CA THR A 39 -6.83 5.58 0.04
C THR A 39 -6.32 4.80 -1.17
N CYS A 40 -5.34 3.90 -0.98
CA CYS A 40 -4.79 3.05 -2.04
C CYS A 40 -5.88 2.22 -2.72
N ASP A 41 -6.75 1.58 -1.95
CA ASP A 41 -7.86 0.80 -2.49
C ASP A 41 -8.84 1.68 -3.28
N ALA A 42 -9.14 2.89 -2.78
CA ALA A 42 -10.06 3.82 -3.42
C ALA A 42 -9.54 4.37 -4.77
N VAL A 43 -8.22 4.54 -4.91
CA VAL A 43 -7.60 5.06 -6.15
C VAL A 43 -7.15 3.94 -7.10
N GLY A 44 -7.31 2.67 -6.72
CA GLY A 44 -7.00 1.54 -7.60
C GLY A 44 -5.58 1.00 -7.48
N ILE A 45 -4.79 1.39 -6.47
CA ILE A 45 -3.51 0.75 -6.18
C ILE A 45 -3.76 -0.69 -5.71
N GLN A 46 -2.95 -1.65 -6.18
CA GLN A 46 -3.03 -3.06 -5.79
C GLN A 46 -1.93 -3.43 -4.78
N ASP A 47 -0.69 -3.06 -5.09
CA ASP A 47 0.49 -3.38 -4.28
C ASP A 47 0.88 -2.18 -3.43
N ILE A 48 1.15 -2.40 -2.15
CA ILE A 48 1.69 -1.39 -1.23
C ILE A 48 2.90 -1.94 -0.49
N TYR A 49 3.82 -1.06 -0.12
CA TYR A 49 5.08 -1.42 0.53
C TYR A 49 5.17 -0.75 1.90
N ILE A 50 5.45 -1.54 2.93
CA ILE A 50 5.71 -1.06 4.28
C ILE A 50 7.17 -1.33 4.60
N LEU A 51 7.93 -0.26 4.81
CA LEU A 51 9.35 -0.30 5.11
C LEU A 51 9.59 0.10 6.58
N ASN A 52 10.09 -0.84 7.38
CA ASN A 52 10.35 -0.65 8.81
C ASN A 52 11.84 -0.86 9.11
N THR A 53 12.66 0.17 8.93
CA THR A 53 14.12 0.13 9.16
C THR A 53 14.52 0.55 10.57
N THR A 54 13.73 1.43 11.20
CA THR A 54 14.05 1.99 12.54
C THR A 54 13.01 1.68 13.60
N ILE A 55 11.86 1.14 13.20
CA ILE A 55 10.78 0.74 14.10
C ILE A 55 10.43 -0.75 13.90
N PRO A 56 9.93 -1.46 14.92
CA PRO A 56 9.48 -2.84 14.74
C PRO A 56 8.26 -2.91 13.83
N ARG A 57 8.09 -4.06 13.17
CA ARG A 57 6.88 -4.35 12.37
C ARG A 57 5.62 -4.29 13.25
N HIS A 58 4.56 -3.71 12.71
CA HIS A 58 3.25 -3.69 13.36
C HIS A 58 2.64 -5.09 13.39
N LYS A 59 2.22 -5.55 14.57
CA LYS A 59 1.59 -6.87 14.73
C LYS A 59 0.20 -6.95 14.09
N LYS A 60 -0.52 -5.83 14.01
CA LYS A 60 -1.89 -5.73 13.49
C LYS A 60 -2.13 -4.35 12.87
N PHE A 61 -2.90 -4.33 11.80
CA PHE A 61 -3.50 -3.11 11.25
C PHE A 61 -4.94 -2.97 11.74
N GLY A 62 -5.42 -1.74 11.92
CA GLY A 62 -6.76 -1.46 12.41
C GLY A 62 -7.82 -1.91 11.39
N ALA A 63 -8.50 -3.04 11.64
CA ALA A 63 -9.53 -3.57 10.75
C ALA A 63 -10.70 -2.60 10.50
N LYS A 64 -11.04 -1.77 11.52
CA LYS A 64 -12.05 -0.71 11.39
C LYS A 64 -11.52 0.46 10.55
N SER A 65 -10.31 0.94 10.85
CA SER A 65 -9.70 2.09 10.17
C SER A 65 -9.40 1.81 8.69
N SER A 66 -9.06 0.57 8.33
CA SER A 66 -8.84 0.18 6.94
C SER A 66 -10.14 -0.01 6.15
N SER A 67 -11.31 -0.06 6.80
CA SER A 67 -12.60 -0.32 6.13
C SER A 67 -12.57 -1.59 5.26
N SER A 68 -11.84 -2.63 5.69
CA SER A 68 -11.56 -3.87 4.93
C SER A 68 -10.66 -3.73 3.71
N ALA A 69 -10.10 -2.55 3.40
CA ALA A 69 -9.18 -2.34 2.28
C ALA A 69 -7.99 -3.31 2.30
N ALA A 70 -7.47 -3.62 3.49
CA ALA A 70 -6.37 -4.57 3.68
C ALA A 70 -6.65 -5.99 3.14
N LYS A 71 -7.91 -6.36 2.89
CA LYS A 71 -8.28 -7.66 2.27
C LYS A 71 -8.11 -7.66 0.75
N TRP A 72 -8.07 -6.49 0.13
CA TRP A 72 -8.05 -6.30 -1.32
C TRP A 72 -6.67 -5.88 -1.85
N LEU A 73 -5.78 -5.44 -0.97
CA LEU A 73 -4.43 -5.00 -1.29
C LEU A 73 -3.42 -6.11 -1.05
N THR A 74 -2.36 -6.12 -1.87
CA THR A 74 -1.15 -6.91 -1.64
C THR A 74 -0.19 -6.08 -0.80
N ILE A 75 0.18 -6.58 0.38
CA ILE A 75 1.01 -5.84 1.33
C ILE A 75 2.40 -6.48 1.36
N HIS A 76 3.40 -5.74 0.91
CA HIS A 76 4.80 -6.15 0.92
C HIS A 76 5.51 -5.53 2.12
N HIS A 77 6.19 -6.36 2.91
CA HIS A 77 6.88 -5.92 4.13
C HIS A 77 8.39 -6.06 3.99
N PHE A 78 9.09 -4.95 4.26
CA PHE A 78 10.54 -4.90 4.27
C PHE A 78 11.04 -4.28 5.57
N ASP A 79 12.21 -4.72 6.01
CA ASP A 79 12.98 -4.15 7.13
C ASP A 79 14.35 -3.62 6.68
N ASN A 80 14.67 -3.78 5.40
CA ASN A 80 15.88 -3.29 4.78
C ASN A 80 15.52 -2.46 3.53
N ALA A 81 16.02 -1.24 3.48
CA ALA A 81 15.71 -0.29 2.41
C ALA A 81 16.26 -0.78 1.06
N GLU A 82 17.48 -1.29 1.01
CA GLU A 82 18.11 -1.78 -0.21
C GLU A 82 17.29 -2.90 -0.86
N ASN A 83 16.82 -3.87 -0.08
CA ASN A 83 15.94 -4.95 -0.55
C ASN A 83 14.60 -4.40 -1.07
N CYS A 84 14.00 -3.45 -0.34
CA CYS A 84 12.74 -2.81 -0.74
C CYS A 84 12.89 -2.10 -2.09
N PHE A 85 13.91 -1.25 -2.23
CA PHE A 85 14.15 -0.49 -3.44
C PHE A 85 14.65 -1.36 -4.60
N THR A 86 15.36 -2.45 -4.32
CA THR A 86 15.70 -3.46 -5.34
C THR A 86 14.44 -4.11 -5.92
N GLU A 87 13.45 -4.42 -5.08
CA GLU A 87 12.17 -4.96 -5.55
C GLU A 87 11.34 -3.92 -6.32
N LEU A 88 11.27 -2.69 -5.81
CA LEU A 88 10.55 -1.60 -6.49
C LEU A 88 11.10 -1.33 -7.89
N ARG A 89 12.42 -1.30 -8.05
CA ARG A 89 13.07 -1.03 -9.35
C ARG A 89 12.87 -2.11 -10.40
N LYS A 90 12.42 -3.31 -10.03
CA LYS A 90 12.02 -4.34 -11.01
C LYS A 90 10.65 -4.06 -11.63
N ASN A 91 9.78 -3.36 -10.90
CA ASN A 91 8.36 -3.22 -11.20
C ASN A 91 7.96 -1.78 -11.55
N PHE A 92 8.74 -0.78 -11.14
CA PHE A 92 8.43 0.64 -11.30
C PHE A 92 9.64 1.43 -11.82
N ASP A 93 9.41 2.27 -12.83
CA ASP A 93 10.46 3.03 -13.51
C ASP A 93 10.89 4.30 -12.76
N LEU A 94 9.97 4.90 -11.98
CA LEU A 94 10.16 6.19 -11.33
C LEU A 94 9.82 6.09 -9.84
N ILE A 95 10.70 6.65 -9.01
CA ILE A 95 10.52 6.72 -7.56
C ILE A 95 10.53 8.19 -7.15
N LEU A 96 9.44 8.64 -6.56
CA LEU A 96 9.27 9.98 -6.03
C LEU A 96 9.20 9.92 -4.51
N THR A 97 9.81 10.89 -3.84
CA THR A 97 9.84 10.97 -2.37
C THR A 97 9.25 12.29 -1.90
N THR A 98 8.58 12.26 -0.74
CA THR A 98 8.20 13.46 -0.02
C THR A 98 9.34 13.84 0.91
N HIS A 99 9.95 15.00 0.70
CA HIS A 99 11.03 15.51 1.53
C HIS A 99 10.67 16.91 2.02
N LEU A 100 10.79 17.13 3.32
CA LEU A 100 10.64 18.47 3.90
C LEU A 100 12.01 19.17 3.78
N SER A 101 12.27 19.82 2.65
CA SER A 101 13.41 20.74 2.54
C SER A 101 13.02 22.13 3.04
N PHE A 102 13.97 22.83 3.66
CA PHE A 102 13.98 24.28 3.63
C PHE A 102 14.61 24.68 2.30
N ASP A 103 13.96 25.58 1.56
CA ASP A 103 14.60 26.25 0.41
C ASP A 103 15.87 27.00 0.85
#